data_AF-A0A383EHL5-F1
#
_entry.id   AF-A0A383EHL5-F1
#
_cell.length_a   1.000
_cell.length_b   1.000
_cell.length_c   1.000
_cell.angle_alpha   90.00
_cell.angle_beta   90.00
_cell.angle_gamma   90.00
#
_symmetry.space_group_name_H-M   'P 1'
#
loop_
_entity.id
_entity.type
_entity.pdbx_description
1 polymer ?
#
loop_
_entity_poly.entity_id
_entity_poly.type
_entity_poly.pdbx_seq_one_letter_code
_entity_poly.pdbx_strand_id
1 'polypeptide(L)'
;QLHLKNCFEYKSLMEKFENIKQSYDSLLDIPFIPVRLFKYSNLLSVEKKDIVKTMTSSGTSGQSVSKIFLDKETASLQIKVLSKIMADFIGKKRLPMLVIDTKSIISNREKFSARTAGVLGFSIFGRDVEFALDEGMTINFKRVESFLNKYKSENIFIFGFTFIIWKHFVLELEKVGRKYNLSKSVLFHGGGWKQLENQSVDNIEFKNRILNISNISNIHNYYGMVEQTGS
;
A
#
# COMPACT_ATOMS: atom_id res chain seq x y z
N GLN A 1 22.34 18.80 -2.54
CA GLN A 1 23.34 19.25 -1.54
C GLN A 1 23.43 18.30 -0.34
N LEU A 2 22.34 18.02 0.38
CA LEU A 2 22.32 17.09 1.52
C LEU A 2 23.01 15.74 1.21
N HIS A 3 22.57 15.05 0.15
CA HIS A 3 23.10 13.74 -0.23
C HIS A 3 24.59 13.78 -0.64
N LEU A 4 25.06 14.84 -1.32
CA LEU A 4 26.48 15.00 -1.65
C LEU A 4 27.36 15.14 -0.39
N LYS A 5 26.82 15.75 0.67
CA LYS A 5 27.55 15.97 1.92
C LYS A 5 27.56 14.71 2.81
N ASN A 6 26.43 14.02 2.88
CA ASN A 6 26.20 13.00 3.89
C ASN A 6 26.20 11.56 3.36
N CYS A 7 26.17 11.34 2.05
CA CYS A 7 26.20 10.01 1.44
C CYS A 7 27.47 9.82 0.61
N PHE A 8 28.40 9.04 1.14
CA PHE A 8 29.69 8.78 0.49
C PHE A 8 29.51 8.09 -0.87
N GLU A 9 28.65 7.06 -0.93
CA GLU A 9 28.37 6.31 -2.15
C GLU A 9 27.75 7.19 -3.24
N TYR A 10 26.81 8.06 -2.87
CA TYR A 10 26.21 9.02 -3.78
C TYR A 10 27.26 10.04 -4.27
N LYS A 11 28.07 10.59 -3.37
CA LYS A 11 29.14 11.52 -3.74
C LYS A 11 30.12 10.87 -4.73
N SER A 12 30.62 9.67 -4.42
CA SER A 12 31.55 8.94 -5.29
C SER A 12 30.95 8.64 -6.66
N LEU A 13 29.65 8.32 -6.73
CA LEU A 13 28.95 8.13 -8.01
C LEU A 13 28.93 9.42 -8.83
N MET A 14 28.61 10.55 -8.18
CA MET A 14 28.51 11.85 -8.85
C MET A 14 29.89 12.36 -9.32
N GLU A 15 30.97 12.06 -8.58
CA GLU A 15 32.36 12.36 -8.99
C GLU A 15 32.69 11.67 -10.30
N LYS A 16 32.27 10.41 -10.47
CA LYS A 16 32.49 9.63 -11.70
C LYS A 16 31.68 10.09 -12.90
N PHE A 17 30.56 10.78 -12.67
CA PHE A 17 29.80 11.41 -13.75
C PHE A 17 30.38 12.76 -14.17
N GLU A 18 31.54 13.18 -13.60
CA GLU A 18 32.22 14.46 -13.86
C GLU A 18 31.33 15.70 -13.68
N ASN A 19 30.20 15.52 -13.00
CA ASN A 19 29.11 16.49 -12.95
C ASN A 19 28.89 17.05 -11.55
N ILE A 20 29.85 16.93 -10.62
CA ILE A 20 29.68 17.54 -9.29
C ILE A 20 29.70 19.05 -9.40
N LYS A 21 28.50 19.62 -9.35
CA LYS A 21 28.29 21.02 -9.03
C LYS A 21 27.91 21.16 -7.56
N GLN A 22 28.40 22.22 -6.92
CA GLN A 22 28.06 22.56 -5.54
C GLN A 22 26.56 22.94 -5.39
N SER A 23 25.96 23.40 -6.48
CA SER A 23 24.53 23.65 -6.65
C SER A 23 24.10 23.30 -8.07
N TYR A 24 22.85 22.90 -8.24
CA TYR A 24 22.21 22.71 -9.53
C TYR A 24 21.07 23.72 -9.62
N ASP A 25 20.94 24.41 -10.74
CA ASP A 25 19.92 25.44 -10.94
C ASP A 25 18.57 24.81 -11.32
N SER A 26 18.60 23.62 -11.93
CA SER A 26 17.44 22.82 -12.29
C SER A 26 17.58 21.35 -11.91
N LEU A 27 16.44 20.67 -11.76
CA LEU A 27 16.38 19.21 -11.60
C LEU A 27 16.96 18.49 -12.83
N LEU A 28 16.83 19.09 -14.02
CA LEU A 28 17.35 18.54 -15.27
C LEU A 28 18.87 18.49 -15.30
N ASP A 29 19.54 19.30 -14.48
CA ASP A 29 21.01 19.34 -14.40
C ASP A 29 21.57 18.23 -13.51
N ILE A 30 20.72 17.53 -12.76
CA ILE A 30 21.14 16.45 -11.86
C ILE A 30 21.23 15.15 -12.67
N PRO A 31 22.41 14.51 -12.73
CA PRO A 31 22.58 13.21 -13.37
C PRO A 31 21.57 12.16 -12.88
N PHE A 32 21.00 11.42 -13.82
CA PHE A 32 20.14 10.29 -13.51
C PHE A 32 20.94 9.15 -12.87
N ILE A 33 20.34 8.51 -11.86
CA ILE A 33 20.95 7.39 -11.16
C ILE A 33 20.27 6.09 -11.56
N PRO A 34 21.03 5.06 -11.99
CA PRO A 34 20.46 3.76 -12.28
C PRO A 34 19.75 3.15 -11.07
N VAL A 35 18.45 2.86 -11.19
CA VAL A 35 17.63 2.27 -10.10
C VAL A 35 18.20 0.97 -9.53
N ARG A 36 18.98 0.22 -10.34
CA ARG A 36 19.64 -1.02 -9.89
C ARG A 36 20.67 -0.78 -8.78
N LEU A 37 21.20 0.43 -8.63
CA LEU A 37 22.18 0.75 -7.58
C LEU A 37 21.63 0.49 -6.17
N PHE A 38 20.32 0.68 -5.94
CA PHE A 38 19.68 0.38 -4.67
C PHE A 38 19.74 -1.09 -4.26
N LYS A 39 20.12 -2.00 -5.17
CA LYS A 39 20.37 -3.42 -4.88
C LYS A 39 21.79 -3.71 -4.41
N TYR A 40 22.74 -2.82 -4.72
CA TYR A 40 24.18 -3.04 -4.53
C TYR A 40 24.81 -2.06 -3.54
N SER A 41 24.17 -0.91 -3.29
CA SER A 41 24.70 0.14 -2.43
C SER A 41 23.62 0.66 -1.48
N ASN A 42 24.02 0.91 -0.24
CA ASN A 42 23.16 1.55 0.75
C ASN A 42 23.34 3.08 0.64
N LEU A 43 22.50 3.73 -0.16
CA LEU A 43 22.52 5.19 -0.30
C LEU A 43 21.91 5.84 0.95
N LEU A 44 22.75 6.16 1.94
CA LEU A 44 22.35 6.71 3.24
C LEU A 44 22.87 8.13 3.41
N SER A 45 22.00 9.07 3.78
CA SER A 45 22.38 10.46 4.11
C SER A 45 22.21 10.80 5.58
N VAL A 46 21.98 9.79 6.39
CA VAL A 46 21.81 9.81 7.85
C VAL A 46 22.62 8.68 8.46
N GLU A 47 22.91 8.76 9.75
CA GLU A 47 23.60 7.68 10.44
C GLU A 47 22.70 6.43 10.56
N LYS A 48 23.32 5.25 10.59
CA LYS A 48 22.57 3.98 10.70
C LYS A 48 21.67 3.90 11.93
N LYS A 49 22.06 4.56 13.04
CA LYS A 49 21.29 4.59 14.29
C LYS A 49 19.96 5.36 14.16
N ASP A 50 19.86 6.26 13.18
CA ASP A 50 18.69 7.11 12.96
C ASP A 50 17.67 6.44 12.02
N ILE A 51 18.03 5.31 11.41
CA ILE A 51 17.15 4.52 10.55
C ILE A 51 16.12 3.80 11.42
N VAL A 52 14.84 4.13 11.22
CA VAL A 52 13.73 3.51 11.95
C VAL A 52 13.02 2.43 11.14
N LYS A 53 13.16 2.45 9.81
CA LYS A 53 12.50 1.49 8.91
C LYS A 53 13.38 1.21 7.70
N THR A 54 13.50 -0.08 7.35
CA THR A 54 14.12 -0.54 6.09
C THR A 54 13.08 -1.28 5.27
N MET A 55 12.93 -0.91 4.01
CA MET A 55 11.96 -1.49 3.10
C MET A 55 12.68 -2.14 1.92
N THR A 56 12.15 -3.24 1.42
CA THR A 56 12.75 -4.01 0.34
C THR A 56 11.78 -4.24 -0.80
N SER A 57 12.29 -4.26 -2.03
CA SER A 57 11.51 -4.71 -3.18
C SER A 57 11.16 -6.19 -3.05
N SER A 58 10.01 -6.60 -3.58
CA SER A 58 9.65 -8.02 -3.76
C SER A 58 10.65 -8.69 -4.70
N GLY A 59 11.69 -9.32 -4.14
CA GLY A 59 12.68 -10.07 -4.91
C GLY A 59 12.08 -11.34 -5.49
N THR A 60 12.50 -11.71 -6.69
CA THR A 60 12.39 -13.08 -7.18
C THR A 60 13.51 -13.93 -6.57
N SER A 61 13.25 -15.20 -6.27
CA SER A 61 14.19 -16.12 -5.64
C SER A 61 15.59 -16.04 -6.29
N GLY A 62 16.62 -15.80 -5.47
CA GLY A 62 18.03 -15.74 -5.91
C GLY A 62 18.56 -14.36 -6.34
N GLN A 63 17.75 -13.29 -6.34
CA GLN A 63 18.20 -11.94 -6.72
C GLN A 63 18.32 -10.98 -5.53
N SER A 64 19.30 -10.07 -5.60
CA SER A 64 19.39 -8.93 -4.67
C SER A 64 18.15 -8.04 -4.80
N VAL A 65 17.60 -7.67 -3.64
CA VAL A 65 16.47 -6.74 -3.51
C VAL A 65 16.97 -5.32 -3.35
N SER A 66 16.23 -4.36 -3.90
CA SER A 66 16.48 -2.95 -3.62
C SER A 66 16.16 -2.66 -2.16
N LYS A 67 16.96 -1.83 -1.50
CA LYS A 67 16.75 -1.39 -0.10
C LYS A 67 16.50 0.11 -0.05
N ILE A 68 15.46 0.51 0.66
CA ILE A 68 15.18 1.90 1.00
C ILE A 68 15.18 2.04 2.52
N PHE A 69 15.87 3.06 3.02
CA PHE A 69 16.03 3.33 4.43
C PHE A 69 15.31 4.64 4.77
N LEU A 70 14.53 4.64 5.84
CA LEU A 70 13.82 5.81 6.32
C LEU A 70 14.29 6.15 7.73
N ASP A 71 14.66 7.42 7.92
CA ASP A 71 14.78 8.01 9.24
C ASP A 71 13.42 8.36 9.83
N LYS A 72 13.42 8.77 11.10
CA LYS A 72 12.21 9.12 11.84
C LYS A 72 11.48 10.32 11.23
N GLU A 73 12.21 11.33 10.75
CA GLU A 73 11.62 12.55 10.21
C GLU A 73 10.90 12.27 8.88
N THR A 74 11.59 11.60 7.96
CA THR A 74 11.07 11.18 6.66
C THR A 74 9.84 10.29 6.83
N ALA A 75 9.91 9.27 7.70
CA ALA A 75 8.76 8.40 7.97
C ALA A 75 7.57 9.19 8.56
N SER A 76 7.82 10.18 9.43
CA SER A 76 6.77 11.02 9.99
C SER A 76 6.12 11.93 8.93
N LEU A 77 6.93 12.50 8.03
CA LEU A 77 6.44 13.34 6.94
C LEU A 77 5.61 12.53 5.93
N GLN A 78 6.04 11.32 5.58
CA GLN A 78 5.26 10.43 4.71
C GLN A 78 3.87 10.17 5.32
N ILE A 79 3.80 9.80 6.60
CA ILE A 79 2.52 9.50 7.27
C ILE A 79 1.62 10.75 7.32
N LYS A 80 2.23 11.92 7.56
CA LYS A 80 1.51 13.21 7.60
C LYS A 80 0.92 13.56 6.24
N VAL A 81 1.66 13.37 5.15
CA VAL A 81 1.19 13.61 3.79
C VAL A 81 0.10 12.60 3.42
N LEU A 82 0.33 11.31 3.69
CA LEU A 82 -0.66 10.25 3.46
C LEU A 82 -1.96 10.54 4.20
N SER A 83 -1.88 11.00 5.46
CA SER A 83 -3.06 11.35 6.26
C SER A 83 -3.84 12.53 5.68
N LYS A 84 -3.15 13.53 5.11
CA LYS A 84 -3.81 14.65 4.42
C LYS A 84 -4.52 14.17 3.15
N ILE A 85 -3.85 13.36 2.33
CA ILE A 85 -4.43 12.80 1.11
C ILE A 85 -5.65 11.94 1.45
N MET A 86 -5.53 11.05 2.43
CA MET A 86 -6.64 10.19 2.85
C MET A 86 -7.82 10.98 3.39
N ALA A 87 -7.58 12.10 4.08
CA ALA A 87 -8.66 12.93 4.61
C ALA A 87 -9.59 13.49 3.53
N ASP A 88 -9.11 13.66 2.29
CA ASP A 88 -9.94 14.09 1.16
C ASP A 88 -10.91 12.99 0.69
N PHE A 89 -10.63 11.72 0.98
CA PHE A 89 -11.46 10.58 0.58
C PHE A 89 -12.35 10.04 1.69
N ILE A 90 -11.81 9.93 2.92
CA ILE A 90 -12.51 9.30 4.06
C ILE A 90 -12.85 10.28 5.18
N GLY A 91 -12.44 11.56 5.05
CA GLY A 91 -12.58 12.58 6.09
C GLY A 91 -11.50 12.51 7.16
N LYS A 92 -11.58 13.42 8.14
CA LYS A 92 -10.56 13.59 9.20
C LYS A 92 -10.65 12.56 10.33
N LYS A 93 -11.75 11.80 10.41
CA LYS A 93 -12.00 10.84 11.49
C LYS A 93 -11.69 9.42 11.01
N ARG A 94 -11.20 8.58 11.92
CA ARG A 94 -11.07 7.14 11.66
C ARG A 94 -12.45 6.52 11.44
N LEU A 95 -12.58 5.69 10.41
CA LEU A 95 -13.82 5.00 10.05
C LEU A 95 -13.78 3.54 10.52
N PRO A 96 -14.93 2.90 10.83
CA PRO A 96 -15.00 1.45 10.92
C PRO A 96 -14.35 0.82 9.69
N MET A 97 -13.42 -0.11 9.89
CA MET A 97 -12.63 -0.66 8.79
C MET A 97 -12.90 -2.15 8.56
N LEU A 98 -13.24 -2.49 7.33
CA LEU A 98 -13.32 -3.87 6.86
C LEU A 98 -12.14 -4.17 5.92
N VAL A 99 -11.30 -5.11 6.32
CA VAL A 99 -10.18 -5.59 5.52
C VAL A 99 -10.60 -6.83 4.76
N ILE A 100 -10.49 -6.80 3.43
CA ILE A 100 -10.73 -7.96 2.56
C ILE A 100 -9.46 -8.81 2.53
N ASP A 101 -9.21 -9.47 3.66
CA ASP A 101 -8.04 -10.29 3.91
C ASP A 101 -8.28 -11.22 5.13
N THR A 102 -7.32 -12.08 5.45
CA THR A 102 -7.30 -12.88 6.68
C THR A 102 -6.67 -12.10 7.81
N LYS A 103 -7.05 -12.42 9.05
CA LYS A 103 -6.42 -11.80 10.24
C LYS A 103 -4.96 -12.24 10.42
N SER A 104 -4.59 -13.43 9.95
CA SER A 104 -3.23 -13.96 10.08
C SER A 104 -2.16 -13.15 9.35
N ILE A 105 -2.55 -12.34 8.34
CA ILE A 105 -1.63 -11.50 7.57
C ILE A 105 -0.89 -10.48 8.45
N ILE A 106 -1.47 -10.09 9.59
CA ILE A 106 -0.89 -9.14 10.55
C ILE A 106 -0.33 -9.81 11.82
N SER A 107 -0.62 -11.09 12.07
CA SER A 107 -0.06 -11.81 13.23
C SER A 107 1.29 -12.45 12.93
N ASN A 108 1.57 -12.80 11.68
CA ASN A 108 2.81 -13.45 11.29
C ASN A 108 3.93 -12.43 10.97
N ARG A 109 4.63 -11.98 12.02
CA ARG A 109 5.73 -11.01 11.91
C ARG A 109 6.93 -11.50 11.09
N GLU A 110 7.08 -12.82 10.89
CA GLU A 110 8.20 -13.39 10.14
C GLU A 110 8.04 -13.24 8.61
N LYS A 111 6.83 -12.92 8.13
CA LYS A 111 6.52 -12.73 6.70
C LYS A 111 6.01 -11.31 6.44
N PHE A 112 6.85 -10.31 6.73
CA PHE A 112 6.56 -8.91 6.40
C PHE A 112 6.54 -8.72 4.88
N SER A 113 5.37 -8.91 4.28
CA SER A 113 5.12 -8.76 2.85
C SER A 113 4.56 -7.38 2.52
N ALA A 114 4.59 -6.98 1.25
CA ALA A 114 3.90 -5.77 0.78
C ALA A 114 2.40 -5.78 1.16
N ARG A 115 1.79 -6.97 1.23
CA ARG A 115 0.40 -7.18 1.66
C ARG A 115 0.20 -6.82 3.13
N THR A 116 1.05 -7.34 4.02
CA THR A 116 1.06 -7.00 5.44
C THR A 116 1.32 -5.51 5.66
N ALA A 117 2.31 -4.94 4.95
CA ALA A 117 2.66 -3.53 5.04
C ALA A 117 1.49 -2.62 4.64
N GLY A 118 0.82 -2.92 3.52
CA GLY A 118 -0.36 -2.18 3.07
C GLY A 118 -1.51 -2.24 4.09
N VAL A 119 -1.87 -3.43 4.58
CA VAL A 119 -2.94 -3.56 5.58
C VAL A 119 -2.62 -2.77 6.86
N LEU A 120 -1.40 -2.90 7.39
CA LEU A 120 -0.99 -2.20 8.61
C LEU A 120 -0.94 -0.69 8.40
N GLY A 121 -0.37 -0.23 7.28
CA GLY A 121 -0.23 1.18 6.99
C GLY A 121 -1.56 1.89 6.81
N PHE A 122 -2.56 1.25 6.18
CA PHE A 122 -3.90 1.82 6.08
C PHE A 122 -4.76 1.60 7.33
N SER A 123 -4.40 0.68 8.23
CA SER A 123 -5.14 0.46 9.50
C SER A 123 -5.11 1.68 10.43
N ILE A 124 -4.18 2.63 10.24
CA ILE A 124 -4.15 3.88 11.01
C ILE A 124 -5.40 4.75 10.74
N PHE A 125 -6.02 4.59 9.57
CA PHE A 125 -7.25 5.28 9.16
C PHE A 125 -8.52 4.55 9.61
N GLY A 126 -8.40 3.28 9.96
CA GLY A 126 -9.50 2.44 10.41
C GLY A 126 -9.62 2.40 11.93
N ARG A 127 -10.83 2.22 12.47
CA ARG A 127 -11.09 1.78 13.84
C ARG A 127 -11.93 0.50 13.80
N ASP A 128 -11.96 -0.23 14.92
CA ASP A 128 -12.72 -1.48 15.03
C ASP A 128 -12.49 -2.44 13.85
N VAL A 129 -11.21 -2.61 13.48
CA VAL A 129 -10.81 -3.32 12.26
C VAL A 129 -11.31 -4.77 12.27
N GLU A 130 -12.07 -5.15 11.25
CA GLU A 130 -12.53 -6.52 11.03
C GLU A 130 -11.99 -7.08 9.71
N PHE A 131 -11.78 -8.39 9.66
CA PHE A 131 -11.26 -9.13 8.52
C PHE A 131 -12.35 -10.00 7.92
N ALA A 132 -12.57 -9.86 6.61
CA ALA A 132 -13.66 -10.51 5.89
C ALA A 132 -13.40 -11.98 5.56
N LEU A 133 -12.14 -12.43 5.54
CA LEU A 133 -11.78 -13.79 5.13
C LEU A 133 -11.29 -14.64 6.30
N ASP A 134 -11.63 -15.92 6.26
CA ASP A 134 -11.06 -16.95 7.13
C ASP A 134 -9.68 -17.41 6.61
N GLU A 135 -8.94 -18.18 7.40
CA GLU A 135 -7.59 -18.67 7.05
C GLU A 135 -7.55 -19.44 5.71
N GLY A 136 -8.67 -20.06 5.32
CA GLY A 136 -8.83 -20.72 4.01
C GLY A 136 -9.05 -19.79 2.82
N MET A 137 -8.93 -18.46 3.00
CA MET A 137 -9.22 -17.44 1.98
C MET A 137 -10.68 -17.49 1.49
N THR A 138 -11.60 -17.91 2.36
CA THR A 138 -13.05 -17.91 2.10
C THR A 138 -13.72 -16.79 2.88
N ILE A 139 -14.72 -16.15 2.29
CA ILE A 139 -15.45 -15.06 2.96
C ILE A 139 -16.23 -15.60 4.18
N ASN A 140 -16.04 -14.95 5.32
CA ASN A 140 -16.78 -15.22 6.54
C ASN A 140 -18.03 -14.34 6.59
N PHE A 141 -19.12 -14.81 5.99
CA PHE A 141 -20.38 -14.06 5.91
C PHE A 141 -20.90 -13.59 7.27
N LYS A 142 -20.78 -14.43 8.31
CA LYS A 142 -21.27 -14.11 9.65
C LYS A 142 -20.53 -12.90 10.24
N ARG A 143 -19.19 -12.85 10.10
CA ARG A 143 -18.38 -11.73 10.59
C ARG A 143 -18.64 -10.47 9.79
N VAL A 144 -18.69 -10.58 8.46
CA VAL A 144 -19.02 -9.46 7.57
C VAL A 144 -20.39 -8.88 7.94
N GLU A 145 -21.42 -9.70 8.02
CA GLU A 145 -22.79 -9.26 8.35
C GLU A 145 -22.88 -8.65 9.75
N SER A 146 -22.21 -9.24 10.75
CA SER A 146 -22.14 -8.68 12.10
C SER A 146 -21.51 -7.28 12.10
N PHE A 147 -20.39 -7.12 11.39
CA PHE A 147 -19.70 -5.84 11.26
C PHE A 147 -20.56 -4.79 10.52
N LEU A 148 -21.16 -5.17 9.38
CA LEU A 148 -22.02 -4.28 8.61
C LEU A 148 -23.27 -3.86 9.40
N ASN A 149 -23.88 -4.78 10.15
CA ASN A 149 -25.03 -4.46 11.00
C ASN A 149 -24.66 -3.50 12.13
N LYS A 150 -23.47 -3.68 12.74
CA LYS A 150 -22.94 -2.80 13.79
C LYS A 150 -22.75 -1.36 13.28
N TYR A 151 -22.32 -1.19 12.02
CA TYR A 151 -21.99 0.11 11.44
C TYR A 151 -22.92 0.57 10.31
N LYS A 152 -24.15 0.04 10.23
CA LYS A 152 -25.10 0.29 9.14
C LYS A 152 -25.38 1.78 8.83
N SER A 153 -25.23 2.65 9.82
CA SER A 153 -25.51 4.09 9.72
C SER A 153 -24.26 4.93 9.45
N GLU A 154 -23.06 4.34 9.51
CA GLU A 154 -21.78 5.03 9.39
C GLU A 154 -21.14 4.79 8.02
N ASN A 155 -20.17 5.65 7.67
CA ASN A 155 -19.29 5.40 6.53
C ASN A 155 -18.27 4.32 6.90
N ILE A 156 -18.03 3.37 6.01
CA ILE A 156 -17.10 2.26 6.24
C ILE A 156 -15.89 2.43 5.33
N PHE A 157 -14.70 2.28 5.89
CA PHE A 157 -13.47 2.20 5.12
C PHE A 157 -13.18 0.74 4.77
N ILE A 158 -13.11 0.41 3.49
CA ILE A 158 -12.81 -0.94 3.03
C ILE A 158 -11.42 -0.94 2.40
N PHE A 159 -10.61 -1.91 2.76
CA PHE A 159 -9.26 -2.05 2.22
C PHE A 159 -8.96 -3.50 1.82
N GLY A 160 -8.27 -3.69 0.70
CA GLY A 160 -7.76 -5.00 0.32
C GLY A 160 -6.86 -4.95 -0.91
N PHE A 161 -6.13 -6.02 -1.17
CA PHE A 161 -5.35 -6.12 -2.41
C PHE A 161 -6.27 -6.45 -3.58
N THR A 162 -6.02 -5.85 -4.76
CA THR A 162 -6.95 -5.95 -5.92
C THR A 162 -7.30 -7.39 -6.26
N PHE A 163 -6.28 -8.27 -6.34
CA PHE A 163 -6.50 -9.70 -6.63
C PHE A 163 -7.27 -10.43 -5.52
N ILE A 164 -7.05 -10.05 -4.26
CA ILE A 164 -7.76 -10.67 -3.14
C ILE A 164 -9.22 -10.27 -3.15
N ILE A 165 -9.52 -8.98 -3.33
CA ILE A 165 -10.87 -8.47 -3.49
C ILE A 165 -11.55 -9.17 -4.66
N TRP A 166 -10.89 -9.23 -5.83
CA TRP A 166 -11.45 -9.84 -7.01
C TRP A 166 -11.82 -11.32 -6.79
N LYS A 167 -10.84 -12.12 -6.35
CA LYS A 167 -10.99 -13.57 -6.28
C LYS A 167 -11.87 -14.02 -5.11
N HIS A 168 -11.67 -13.42 -3.93
CA HIS A 168 -12.22 -13.95 -2.68
C HIS A 168 -13.42 -13.17 -2.15
N PHE A 169 -13.74 -12.03 -2.77
CA PHE A 169 -14.89 -11.22 -2.41
C PHE A 169 -15.85 -11.05 -3.59
N VAL A 170 -15.39 -10.52 -4.73
CA VAL A 170 -16.26 -10.27 -5.89
C VAL A 170 -16.79 -11.57 -6.48
N LEU A 171 -15.90 -12.46 -6.94
CA LEU A 171 -16.31 -13.73 -7.55
C LEU A 171 -17.11 -14.62 -6.59
N GLU A 172 -16.73 -14.64 -5.31
CA GLU A 172 -17.45 -15.45 -4.32
C GLU A 172 -18.86 -14.91 -4.04
N LEU A 173 -19.05 -13.59 -3.93
CA LEU A 173 -20.38 -13.00 -3.76
C LEU A 173 -21.29 -13.23 -4.97
N GLU A 174 -20.73 -13.12 -6.18
CA GLU A 174 -21.45 -13.42 -7.42
C GLU A 174 -21.87 -14.90 -7.47
N LYS A 175 -20.94 -15.80 -7.15
CA LYS A 175 -21.19 -17.25 -7.13
C LYS A 175 -22.32 -17.65 -6.19
N VAL A 176 -22.41 -17.01 -5.02
CA VAL A 176 -23.49 -17.29 -4.05
C VAL A 176 -24.72 -16.40 -4.22
N GLY A 177 -24.74 -15.51 -5.22
CA GLY A 177 -25.84 -14.57 -5.47
C GLY A 177 -26.09 -13.57 -4.33
N ARG A 178 -25.09 -13.30 -3.49
CA ARG A 178 -25.23 -12.38 -2.35
C ARG A 178 -24.82 -10.97 -2.73
N LYS A 179 -25.54 -9.99 -2.19
CA LYS A 179 -25.25 -8.57 -2.35
C LYS A 179 -25.26 -7.87 -1.01
N TYR A 180 -24.44 -6.84 -0.88
CA TYR A 180 -24.43 -5.93 0.25
C TYR A 180 -24.77 -4.51 -0.20
N ASN A 181 -25.38 -3.70 0.68
CA ASN A 181 -25.53 -2.28 0.41
C ASN A 181 -24.44 -1.51 1.17
N LEU A 182 -23.37 -1.17 0.48
CA LEU A 182 -22.18 -0.49 0.96
C LEU A 182 -22.01 0.88 0.28
N SER A 183 -23.11 1.51 -0.13
CA SER A 183 -23.14 2.82 -0.80
C SER A 183 -22.47 3.96 -0.03
N LYS A 184 -22.35 3.85 1.30
CA LYS A 184 -21.63 4.80 2.17
C LYS A 184 -20.15 4.45 2.36
N SER A 185 -19.65 3.42 1.70
CA SER A 185 -18.29 2.92 1.90
C SER A 185 -17.32 3.51 0.89
N VAL A 186 -16.06 3.62 1.31
CA VAL A 186 -14.95 3.97 0.44
C VAL A 186 -14.02 2.78 0.38
N LEU A 187 -13.79 2.26 -0.82
CA LEU A 187 -12.90 1.13 -1.05
C LEU A 187 -11.55 1.61 -1.58
N PHE A 188 -10.49 1.32 -0.83
CA PHE A 188 -9.12 1.44 -1.30
C PHE A 188 -8.57 0.06 -1.64
N HIS A 189 -7.94 -0.05 -2.79
CA HIS A 189 -7.25 -1.26 -3.19
C HIS A 189 -5.92 -0.97 -3.87
N GLY A 190 -5.04 -1.96 -3.92
CA GLY A 190 -3.73 -1.81 -4.54
C GLY A 190 -3.05 -3.15 -4.79
N GLY A 191 -2.02 -3.14 -5.63
CA GLY A 191 -1.26 -4.34 -6.02
C GLY A 191 -2.09 -5.37 -6.80
N GLY A 192 -1.47 -6.51 -7.15
CA GLY A 192 -2.16 -7.69 -7.69
C GLY A 192 -2.64 -7.63 -9.14
N TRP A 193 -2.57 -6.47 -9.83
CA TRP A 193 -3.05 -6.33 -11.22
C TRP A 193 -2.45 -7.33 -12.22
N LYS A 194 -1.15 -7.65 -12.09
CA LYS A 194 -0.49 -8.69 -12.91
C LYS A 194 -1.16 -10.07 -12.85
N GLN A 195 -1.85 -10.38 -11.75
CA GLN A 195 -2.59 -11.65 -11.59
C GLN A 195 -3.99 -11.59 -12.23
N LEU A 196 -4.52 -10.39 -12.45
CA LEU A 196 -5.80 -10.13 -13.15
C LEU A 196 -5.62 -10.00 -14.66
N GLU A 197 -4.45 -9.58 -15.15
CA GLU A 197 -4.16 -9.49 -16.59
C GLU A 197 -4.41 -10.83 -17.31
N ASN A 198 -4.02 -11.95 -16.68
CA ASN A 198 -4.30 -13.30 -17.18
C ASN A 198 -5.80 -13.66 -17.24
N GLN A 199 -6.67 -12.87 -16.60
CA GLN A 199 -8.12 -13.03 -16.58
C GLN A 199 -8.82 -11.98 -17.47
N SER A 200 -8.08 -11.13 -18.18
CA SER A 200 -8.62 -10.03 -19.01
C SER A 200 -9.52 -9.07 -18.24
N VAL A 201 -9.24 -8.87 -16.95
CA VAL A 201 -10.03 -7.97 -16.09
C VAL A 201 -9.32 -6.63 -16.01
N ASP A 202 -9.95 -5.59 -16.56
CA ASP A 202 -9.48 -4.22 -16.48
C ASP A 202 -10.09 -3.47 -15.27
N ASN A 203 -9.66 -2.23 -15.10
CA ASN A 203 -10.11 -1.37 -14.00
C ASN A 203 -11.60 -0.97 -14.10
N ILE A 204 -12.15 -0.91 -15.31
CA ILE A 204 -13.55 -0.56 -15.53
C ILE A 204 -14.43 -1.73 -15.10
N GLU A 205 -14.10 -2.94 -15.56
CA GLU A 205 -14.80 -4.17 -15.20
C GLU A 205 -14.73 -4.43 -13.69
N PHE A 206 -13.54 -4.30 -13.10
CA PHE A 206 -13.36 -4.44 -11.65
C PHE A 206 -14.30 -3.53 -10.84
N LYS A 207 -14.39 -2.25 -11.23
CA LYS A 207 -15.27 -1.28 -10.56
C LYS A 207 -16.74 -1.57 -10.79
N ASN A 208 -17.12 -1.93 -12.01
CA ASN A 208 -18.50 -2.27 -12.36
C ASN A 208 -19.00 -3.48 -11.56
N ARG A 209 -18.19 -4.53 -11.45
CA ARG A 209 -18.58 -5.72 -10.69
C ARG A 209 -18.72 -5.43 -9.20
N ILE A 210 -17.80 -4.64 -8.63
CA ILE A 210 -17.91 -4.19 -7.24
C ILE A 210 -19.20 -3.39 -7.03
N LEU A 211 -19.49 -2.44 -7.92
CA LEU A 211 -20.73 -1.66 -7.86
C LEU A 211 -21.96 -2.58 -7.86
N ASN A 212 -22.00 -3.58 -8.74
CA ASN A 212 -23.14 -4.49 -8.90
C ASN A 212 -23.42 -5.40 -7.68
N ILE A 213 -22.39 -5.80 -6.94
CA ILE A 213 -22.53 -6.68 -5.77
C ILE A 213 -22.65 -5.90 -4.45
N SER A 214 -22.19 -4.66 -4.41
CA SER A 214 -21.99 -3.94 -3.15
C SER A 214 -22.52 -2.51 -3.12
N ASN A 215 -22.93 -1.94 -4.26
CA ASN A 215 -23.27 -0.51 -4.41
C ASN A 215 -22.13 0.47 -4.04
N ILE A 216 -20.87 0.01 -3.93
CA ILE A 216 -19.73 0.90 -3.69
C ILE A 216 -19.40 1.64 -4.99
N SER A 217 -19.53 2.96 -4.97
CA SER A 217 -19.12 3.83 -6.09
C SER A 217 -17.75 4.50 -5.86
N ASN A 218 -17.37 4.71 -4.59
CA ASN A 218 -16.10 5.35 -4.21
C ASN A 218 -14.96 4.32 -4.16
N ILE A 219 -14.39 4.00 -5.32
CA ILE A 219 -13.33 2.99 -5.47
C ILE A 219 -12.03 3.66 -5.94
N HIS A 220 -11.00 3.59 -5.09
CA HIS A 220 -9.70 4.21 -5.30
C HIS A 220 -8.59 3.16 -5.34
N ASN A 221 -7.79 3.21 -6.41
CA ASN A 221 -6.58 2.41 -6.51
C ASN A 221 -5.41 3.23 -5.94
N TYR A 222 -4.79 2.77 -4.86
CA TYR A 222 -3.54 3.34 -4.39
C TYR A 222 -2.38 2.64 -5.11
N TYR A 223 -1.69 3.39 -5.97
CA TYR A 223 -0.42 2.97 -6.51
C TYR A 223 0.68 3.42 -5.55
N GLY A 224 1.07 2.52 -4.63
CA GLY A 224 2.17 2.77 -3.71
C GLY A 224 3.46 2.15 -4.24
N MET A 225 4.52 2.95 -4.34
CA MET A 225 5.89 2.42 -4.33
C MET A 225 6.14 1.74 -2.96
N VAL A 226 7.20 0.92 -2.84
CA VAL A 226 7.52 0.20 -1.58
C VAL A 226 7.64 1.17 -0.39
N GLU A 227 8.03 2.40 -0.68
CA GLU A 227 8.18 3.52 0.24
C GLU A 227 6.86 4.09 0.75
N GLN A 228 5.75 3.84 0.05
CA GLN A 228 4.42 4.43 0.28
C GLN A 228 3.34 3.37 0.50
N THR A 229 3.69 2.15 0.92
CA THR A 229 2.72 1.11 1.29
C THR A 229 2.09 1.43 2.65
N GLY A 230 1.33 2.53 2.72
CA GLY A 230 0.72 3.05 3.93
C GLY A 230 1.72 3.65 4.94
N SER A 231 2.89 4.09 4.46
CA SER A 231 3.75 5.05 5.16
C SER A 231 3.77 6.36 4.43
#